data_AF-A0A4D4KLZ3-F1
#
_entry.id   AF-A0A4D4KLZ3-F1
#
_cell.length_a   1.000
_cell.length_b   1.000
_cell.length_c   1.000
_cell.angle_alpha   90.00
_cell.angle_beta   90.00
_cell.angle_gamma   90.00
#
_symmetry.space_group_name_H-M   'P 1'
#
loop_
_entity.id
_entity.type
_entity.pdbx_description
1 polymer ?
#
loop_
_entity_poly.entity_id
_entity_poly.type
_entity_poly.pdbx_seq_one_letter_code
_entity_poly.pdbx_strand_id
1 'polypeptide(L)'
;MTAPDLERIRSEIIADPENAWATAANYQPIYVADEAARIVIVGQAPGRRAQESRIPWNDPSGARLIEWLGVDETTFRDPAQFALLPMDFYYPGKGAHGDLPLAGTSPPDGTRGSSRACPTFN
;
A
#
# COMPACT_ATOMS: atom_id res chain seq x y z
N MET A 1 16.62 -13.01 3.80
CA MET A 1 16.35 -11.89 4.73
C MET A 1 15.56 -12.50 5.86
N THR A 2 16.11 -12.46 7.07
CA THR A 2 15.58 -13.26 8.18
C THR A 2 14.38 -12.57 8.83
N ALA A 3 13.55 -13.30 9.58
CA ALA A 3 12.42 -12.70 10.31
C ALA A 3 12.81 -11.47 11.18
N PRO A 4 13.98 -11.44 11.86
CA PRO A 4 14.50 -10.25 12.54
C PRO A 4 14.69 -9.02 11.64
N ASP A 5 15.13 -9.22 10.39
CA ASP A 5 15.36 -8.11 9.45
C ASP A 5 14.04 -7.47 9.01
N LEU A 6 13.01 -8.29 8.76
CA LEU A 6 11.67 -7.83 8.40
C LEU A 6 11.01 -7.05 9.53
N GLU A 7 11.22 -7.47 10.78
CA GLU A 7 10.69 -6.76 11.95
C GLU A 7 11.42 -5.43 12.18
N ARG A 8 12.74 -5.39 11.92
CA ARG A 8 13.50 -4.13 11.93
C ARG A 8 12.95 -3.16 10.88
N ILE A 9 12.76 -3.60 9.64
CA ILE A 9 12.21 -2.77 8.56
C ILE A 9 10.80 -2.27 8.94
N ARG A 10 9.96 -3.14 9.49
CA ARG A 10 8.62 -2.76 9.98
C ARG A 10 8.71 -1.64 11.01
N SER A 11 9.62 -1.78 11.98
CA SER A 11 9.83 -0.79 13.04
C SER A 11 10.33 0.54 12.47
N GLU A 12 11.23 0.50 11.48
CA GLU A 12 11.73 1.70 10.78
C GLU A 12 10.62 2.41 10.02
N ILE A 13 9.76 1.68 9.29
CA ILE A 13 8.61 2.25 8.58
C ILE A 13 7.66 2.95 9.55
N ILE A 14 7.34 2.32 10.69
CA ILE A 14 6.42 2.88 11.70
C ILE A 14 7.01 4.12 12.37
N ALA A 15 8.33 4.14 12.57
CA ALA A 15 9.03 5.24 13.24
C ALA A 15 9.26 6.46 12.33
N ASP A 16 9.08 6.31 11.02
CA ASP A 16 9.28 7.39 10.06
C ASP A 16 8.29 8.56 10.32
N PRO A 17 8.77 9.81 10.47
CA PRO A 17 7.91 10.99 10.61
C PRO A 17 6.88 11.15 9.49
N GLU A 18 7.16 10.72 8.26
CA GLU A 18 6.22 10.77 7.14
C GLU A 18 5.00 9.86 7.36
N ASN A 19 5.14 8.82 8.19
CA ASN A 19 4.09 7.86 8.52
C ASN A 19 3.39 8.17 9.85
N ALA A 20 3.69 9.30 10.49
CA ALA A 20 3.08 9.67 11.77
C ALA A 20 1.54 9.74 11.69
N TRP A 21 0.97 10.10 10.53
CA TRP A 21 -0.46 10.09 10.30
C TRP A 21 -1.07 8.68 10.37
N ALA A 22 -0.35 7.67 9.87
CA ALA A 22 -0.80 6.28 9.88
C ALA A 22 -0.75 5.72 11.30
N THR A 23 0.31 6.03 12.06
CA THR A 23 0.40 5.67 13.49
C THR A 23 -0.72 6.34 14.30
N ALA A 24 -1.04 7.61 14.04
CA ALA A 24 -2.17 8.30 14.68
C ALA A 24 -3.53 7.65 14.35
N ALA A 25 -3.66 7.06 13.15
CA ALA A 25 -4.84 6.28 12.74
C ALA A 25 -4.82 4.82 13.21
N ASN A 26 -3.82 4.40 14.01
CA ASN A 26 -3.59 3.03 14.45
C ASN A 26 -3.45 2.02 13.28
N TYR A 27 -2.91 2.50 12.15
CA TYR A 27 -2.60 1.67 11.01
C TYR A 27 -1.21 1.04 11.16
N GLN A 28 -1.11 -0.18 10.66
CA GLN A 28 0.14 -0.95 10.60
C GLN A 28 0.53 -1.09 9.14
N PRO A 29 1.83 -1.08 8.81
CA PRO A 29 2.28 -1.26 7.44
C PRO A 29 1.94 -2.68 6.98
N ILE A 30 1.37 -2.80 5.78
CA ILE A 30 0.89 -4.07 5.24
C ILE A 30 1.76 -4.48 4.07
N TYR A 31 2.48 -5.58 4.29
CA TYR A 31 3.21 -6.30 3.27
C TYR A 31 3.47 -7.73 3.78
N VAL A 32 3.73 -8.65 2.86
CA VAL A 32 4.19 -10.00 3.16
C VAL A 32 5.45 -10.24 2.37
N ALA A 33 6.50 -10.70 3.04
CA ALA A 33 7.76 -11.04 2.40
C ALA A 33 8.39 -12.23 3.15
N ASP A 34 8.98 -13.12 2.38
CA ASP A 34 9.77 -14.24 2.87
C ASP A 34 10.99 -14.41 1.95
N GLU A 35 12.08 -14.94 2.48
CA GLU A 35 13.28 -15.20 1.68
C GLU A 35 13.14 -16.39 0.73
N ALA A 36 12.22 -17.30 1.02
CA ALA A 36 11.87 -18.42 0.16
C ALA A 36 10.89 -18.03 -0.96
N ALA A 37 10.27 -16.85 -0.88
CA ALA A 37 9.26 -16.39 -1.83
C ALA A 37 9.78 -16.48 -3.28
N ARG A 38 9.02 -17.18 -4.12
CA ARG A 38 9.37 -17.43 -5.52
C ARG A 38 8.86 -16.36 -6.46
N ILE A 39 7.76 -15.72 -6.08
CA ILE A 39 7.06 -14.71 -6.87
C ILE A 39 6.87 -13.46 -6.01
N VAL A 40 7.21 -12.30 -6.56
CA VAL A 40 6.95 -11.01 -5.93
C VAL A 40 5.87 -10.28 -6.71
N ILE A 41 4.79 -9.92 -6.03
CA ILE A 41 3.69 -9.13 -6.59
C ILE A 41 3.81 -7.71 -6.06
N VAL A 42 3.98 -6.76 -6.98
CA VAL A 42 4.04 -5.33 -6.68
C VAL A 42 2.77 -4.64 -7.16
N GLY A 43 2.05 -4.01 -6.23
CA GLY A 43 0.81 -3.27 -6.49
C GLY A 43 0.90 -1.82 -6.05
N GLN A 44 -0.19 -1.06 -6.18
CA GLN A 44 -0.19 0.37 -5.81
C GLN A 44 -0.24 0.57 -4.29
N ALA A 45 -1.42 0.50 -3.67
CA ALA A 45 -1.60 0.65 -2.24
C ALA A 45 -2.69 -0.32 -1.76
N PRO A 46 -2.69 -0.71 -0.48
CA PRO A 46 -3.77 -1.52 0.08
C PRO A 46 -5.06 -0.73 0.11
N GLY A 47 -6.18 -1.35 -0.26
CA GLY A 47 -7.50 -0.77 -0.04
C GLY A 47 -7.89 -0.77 1.44
N ARG A 48 -8.96 -0.05 1.80
CA ARG A 48 -9.46 0.05 3.18
C ARG A 48 -9.67 -1.32 3.86
N ARG A 49 -10.28 -2.29 3.18
CA ARG A 49 -10.54 -3.63 3.74
C ARG A 49 -9.25 -4.40 4.03
N ALA A 50 -8.25 -4.27 3.15
CA ALA A 50 -6.92 -4.82 3.37
C ALA A 50 -6.28 -4.14 4.60
N GLN A 51 -6.41 -2.82 4.72
CA GLN A 51 -5.91 -2.06 5.87
C GLN A 51 -6.51 -2.50 7.21
N GLU A 52 -7.84 -2.63 7.26
CA GLU A 52 -8.58 -3.02 8.47
C GLU A 52 -8.31 -4.48 8.86
N SER A 53 -8.23 -5.38 7.87
CA SER A 53 -7.94 -6.81 8.11
C SER A 53 -6.46 -7.11 8.33
N ARG A 54 -5.57 -6.20 7.94
CA ARG A 54 -4.10 -6.37 7.92
C ARG A 54 -3.63 -7.53 7.03
N ILE A 55 -4.44 -7.88 6.03
CA ILE A 55 -4.13 -8.92 5.05
C ILE A 55 -3.97 -8.25 3.68
N PRO A 56 -2.77 -8.28 3.06
CA PRO A 56 -2.56 -7.71 1.74
C PRO A 56 -3.48 -8.36 0.70
N TRP A 57 -4.01 -7.60 -0.26
CA TRP A 57 -4.91 -8.14 -1.31
C TRP A 57 -6.13 -8.91 -0.75
N ASN A 58 -6.65 -8.53 0.42
CA ASN A 58 -7.91 -9.05 0.98
C ASN A 58 -9.11 -8.19 0.56
N ASP A 59 -9.27 -8.02 -0.76
CA ASP A 59 -10.32 -7.22 -1.36
C ASP A 59 -10.75 -7.83 -2.71
N PRO A 60 -11.81 -7.31 -3.37
CA PRO A 60 -12.26 -7.86 -4.65
C PRO A 60 -11.21 -7.83 -5.76
N SER A 61 -10.20 -6.95 -5.68
CA SER A 61 -9.11 -6.92 -6.67
C SER A 61 -8.14 -8.09 -6.44
N GLY A 62 -7.89 -8.46 -5.18
CA GLY A 62 -7.13 -9.66 -4.81
C GLY A 62 -7.79 -10.95 -5.28
N ALA A 63 -9.10 -11.09 -5.10
CA ALA A 63 -9.84 -12.27 -5.58
C ALA A 63 -9.71 -12.47 -7.10
N ARG A 64 -9.77 -11.38 -7.88
CA ARG A 64 -9.57 -11.42 -9.34
C ARG A 64 -8.14 -11.76 -9.73
N LEU A 65 -7.16 -11.24 -8.98
CA LEU A 65 -5.76 -11.55 -9.22
C LEU A 65 -5.47 -13.05 -9.03
N ILE A 66 -6.03 -13.65 -7.97
CA ILE A 66 -5.90 -15.09 -7.71
C ILE A 66 -6.52 -15.90 -8.85
N GLU A 67 -7.70 -15.51 -9.32
CA GLU A 67 -8.34 -16.10 -10.50
C GLU A 67 -7.45 -16.01 -11.74
N TRP A 68 -6.84 -14.86 -12.02
CA TRP A 68 -5.95 -14.68 -13.17
C TRP A 68 -4.66 -15.48 -13.09
N LEU A 69 -4.12 -15.65 -11.88
CA LEU A 69 -2.95 -16.48 -11.65
C LEU A 69 -3.27 -17.98 -11.74
N GLY A 70 -4.55 -18.36 -11.66
CA GLY A 70 -4.98 -19.75 -11.71
C GLY A 70 -4.50 -20.57 -10.50
N VAL A 71 -4.29 -19.92 -9.36
CA VAL A 71 -3.86 -20.56 -8.10
C VAL A 71 -5.00 -20.51 -7.08
N ASP A 72 -4.94 -21.37 -6.06
CA ASP A 72 -5.87 -21.30 -4.94
C ASP A 72 -5.42 -20.28 -3.87
N GLU A 73 -6.34 -19.89 -3.00
CA GLU A 73 -6.10 -18.92 -1.92
C GLU A 73 -4.97 -19.37 -0.99
N THR A 74 -4.86 -20.67 -0.67
CA THR A 74 -3.82 -21.15 0.26
C THR A 74 -2.44 -21.02 -0.33
N THR A 75 -2.28 -21.34 -1.62
CA THR A 75 -1.04 -21.15 -2.37
C THR A 75 -0.68 -19.67 -2.48
N PHE A 76 -1.64 -18.80 -2.78
CA PHE A 76 -1.41 -17.34 -2.88
C PHE A 76 -1.03 -16.71 -1.54
N ARG A 77 -1.54 -17.24 -0.43
CA ARG A 77 -1.29 -16.73 0.92
C ARG A 77 -0.04 -17.31 1.56
N ASP A 78 0.62 -18.28 0.93
CA ASP A 78 1.88 -18.85 1.41
C ASP A 78 3.04 -17.85 1.19
N PRO A 79 3.64 -17.29 2.27
CA PRO A 79 4.78 -16.38 2.14
C PRO A 79 5.98 -17.01 1.42
N ALA A 80 6.15 -18.33 1.51
CA ALA A 80 7.23 -19.05 0.82
C ALA A 80 7.00 -19.16 -0.70
N GLN A 81 5.78 -18.93 -1.20
CA GLN A 81 5.50 -18.88 -2.63
C GLN A 81 5.38 -17.44 -3.13
N PHE A 82 4.66 -16.58 -2.41
CA PHE A 82 4.34 -15.21 -2.82
C PHE A 82 4.75 -14.17 -1.77
N ALA A 83 5.55 -13.20 -2.21
CA ALA A 83 5.74 -11.94 -1.52
C ALA A 83 4.79 -10.88 -2.10
N LEU A 84 4.07 -10.18 -1.23
CA LEU A 84 3.07 -9.17 -1.57
C LEU A 84 3.57 -7.81 -1.08
N LEU A 85 4.10 -7.01 -2.00
CA LEU A 85 4.76 -5.74 -1.70
C LEU A 85 4.04 -4.59 -2.41
N PRO A 86 3.14 -3.87 -1.74
CA PRO A 86 2.57 -2.67 -2.33
C PRO A 86 3.63 -1.54 -2.38
N MET A 87 3.46 -0.59 -3.31
CA MET A 87 4.29 0.61 -3.40
C MET A 87 4.07 1.55 -2.20
N ASP A 88 2.87 1.53 -1.62
CA ASP A 88 2.54 2.16 -0.34
C ASP A 88 2.06 1.10 0.64
N PHE A 89 2.61 1.08 1.85
CA PHE A 89 2.25 0.08 2.87
C PHE A 89 0.99 0.45 3.64
N TYR A 90 0.48 1.67 3.47
CA TYR A 90 -0.70 2.17 4.15
C TYR A 90 -1.80 2.51 3.16
N TYR A 91 -3.04 2.49 3.64
CA TYR A 91 -4.17 3.02 2.88
C TYR A 91 -4.19 4.56 2.96
N PRO A 92 -3.92 5.30 1.86
CA PRO A 92 -3.79 6.76 1.88
C PRO A 92 -5.13 7.50 2.02
N GLY A 93 -6.25 6.78 1.97
CA GLY A 93 -7.59 7.37 1.95
C GLY A 93 -8.19 7.44 0.54
N LYS A 94 -9.49 7.76 0.50
CA LYS A 94 -10.28 7.80 -0.75
C LYS A 94 -10.15 9.17 -1.40
N GLY A 95 -9.65 9.23 -2.63
CA GLY A 95 -9.68 10.41 -3.48
C GLY A 95 -11.04 10.59 -4.15
N ALA A 96 -11.26 11.76 -4.78
CA ALA A 96 -12.54 12.11 -5.40
C ALA A 96 -12.96 11.18 -6.57
N HIS A 97 -12.01 10.47 -7.20
CA HIS A 97 -12.26 9.61 -8.37
C HIS A 97 -11.67 8.18 -8.25
N GLY A 98 -11.23 7.77 -7.05
CA GLY A 98 -10.49 6.52 -6.83
C GLY A 98 -9.54 6.67 -5.64
N ASP A 99 -8.70 5.68 -5.37
CA ASP A 99 -7.67 5.82 -4.33
C ASP A 99 -6.69 6.95 -4.70
N LEU A 100 -6.24 7.71 -3.69
CA LEU A 100 -5.30 8.80 -3.92
C LEU A 100 -3.98 8.26 -4.48
N PRO A 101 -3.34 8.97 -5.43
CA PRO A 101 -1.98 8.65 -5.82
C PRO A 101 -1.05 8.72 -4.60
N LEU A 102 0.03 7.92 -4.65
CA LEU A 102 1.06 7.78 -3.61
C LEU A 102 1.34 9.12 -2.94
N ALA A 103 1.47 9.12 -1.61
CA ALA A 103 1.63 10.31 -0.77
C ALA A 103 2.92 11.08 -1.10
N GLY A 104 2.91 11.79 -2.23
CA GLY A 104 3.85 12.84 -2.57
C GLY A 104 3.23 14.15 -2.16
N THR A 105 3.73 14.69 -1.06
CA THR A 105 3.46 16.02 -0.49
C THR A 105 2.15 16.17 0.30
N SER A 106 2.30 16.55 1.56
CA SER A 106 1.27 17.19 2.36
C SER A 106 0.57 18.28 1.54
N PRO A 107 -0.75 18.50 1.70
CA PRO A 107 -1.38 19.67 1.10
C PRO A 107 -0.68 20.92 1.64
N PRO A 108 -0.17 21.84 0.79
CA PRO A 108 0.35 23.09 1.28
C PRO A 108 -0.77 23.85 1.99
N ASP A 109 -0.42 24.33 3.18
CA ASP A 109 -1.24 25.21 4.01
C ASP A 109 -1.92 26.31 3.18
N GLY A 110 -3.16 26.59 3.52
CA GLY A 110 -4.11 27.32 2.70
C GLY A 110 -3.66 28.74 2.39
N THR A 111 -3.52 29.05 1.11
CA THR A 111 -3.76 30.42 0.61
C THR A 111 -4.57 30.36 -0.68
N ARG A 112 -5.83 30.78 -0.59
CA ARG A 112 -6.67 31.14 -1.74
C ARG A 112 -5.94 32.22 -2.55
N GLY A 113 -5.42 31.85 -3.71
CA GLY A 113 -4.79 32.76 -4.65
C GLY A 113 -5.36 32.60 -6.06
N SER A 114 -6.30 33.48 -6.40
CA SER A 114 -6.59 34.04 -7.73
C SER A 114 -6.50 33.12 -8.97
N SER A 115 -7.69 32.86 -9.54
CA SER A 115 -7.94 32.52 -10.94
C SER A 115 -6.90 33.12 -11.91
N ARG A 116 -6.17 32.24 -12.62
CA ARG A 116 -5.63 32.55 -13.94
C ARG A 116 -5.68 31.30 -14.81
N ALA A 117 -6.27 31.47 -15.97
CA ALA A 117 -6.60 30.45 -16.95
C ALA A 117 -5.36 29.69 -17.47
N CYS A 118 -5.53 28.39 -17.73
CA CYS A 118 -4.58 27.58 -18.49
C CYS A 118 -4.43 28.13 -19.91
N PRO A 119 -3.21 28.43 -20.40
CA PRO A 119 -2.99 28.60 -21.83
C PRO A 119 -2.88 27.21 -22.48
N THR A 120 -3.63 27.02 -23.56
CA THR A 120 -3.46 25.91 -24.50
C THR A 120 -2.05 25.95 -25.09
N PHE A 121 -1.34 24.82 -25.03
CA PHE A 121 -0.12 24.59 -25.79
C PHE A 121 -0.48 23.71 -27.01
N ASN A 122 -0.34 24.32 -28.18
CA ASN A 122 -0.40 23.83 -29.57
C ASN A 122 -1.35 22.68 -29.91
#